data_AF-A0A6V7LTL9-F1
#
_entry.id   AF-A0A6V7LTL9-F1
#
_cell.length_a   1.000
_cell.length_b   1.000
_cell.length_c   1.000
_cell.angle_alpha   90.00
_cell.angle_beta   90.00
_cell.angle_gamma   90.00
#
_symmetry.space_group_name_H-M   'P 1'
#
loop_
_entity.id
_entity.type
_entity.pdbx_description
1 polymer ?
#
loop_
_entity_poly.entity_id
_entity_poly.type
_entity_poly.pdbx_seq_one_letter_code
_entity_poly.pdbx_strand_id
1 'polypeptide(L)' 'ALWGFIFGALALIGVCGYSGMLIYAWYHDCDPLTTKLAGAKDQLLPLLVMDILGDYPGLPGLFVAGVFSAAL' A
#
# COMPACT_ATOMS: atom_id res chain seq x y z
N ALA A 1 11.47 26.64 6.31
CA ALA A 1 11.33 25.39 7.11
C ALA A 1 9.88 24.92 7.17
N LEU A 2 8.93 25.71 7.72
CA LEU A 2 7.52 25.31 7.87
C LEU A 2 6.79 24.95 6.56
N TRP A 3 7.01 25.71 5.49
CA TRP A 3 6.31 25.48 4.21
C TRP A 3 6.70 24.15 3.55
N GLY A 4 7.98 23.75 3.65
CA GLY A 4 8.45 22.44 3.17
C GLY A 4 7.86 21.28 3.97
N PHE A 5 7.69 21.45 5.28
CA PHE A 5 7.05 20.44 6.13
C PHE A 5 5.55 20.29 5.81
N ILE A 6 4.85 21.41 5.59
CA ILE A 6 3.42 21.40 5.18
C ILE A 6 3.25 20.68 3.84
N PHE A 7 4.09 21.00 2.85
CA PHE A 7 4.01 20.37 1.54
C PHE A 7 4.30 18.85 1.61
N GLY A 8 5.30 18.44 2.39
CA GLY A 8 5.64 17.04 2.62
C GLY A 8 4.51 16.26 3.31
N ALA A 9 3.91 16.83 4.36
CA ALA A 9 2.79 16.20 5.07
C ALA A 9 1.55 16.07 4.18
N LEU A 10 1.23 17.10 3.39
CA LEU A 10 0.09 17.09 2.47
C LEU A 10 0.27 16.05 1.35
N ALA A 11 1.48 15.94 0.81
CA ALA A 11 1.82 14.89 -0.16
C ALA A 11 1.69 13.49 0.44
N LEU A 12 2.19 13.28 1.65
CA LEU A 12 2.12 11.98 2.33
C LEU A 12 0.67 11.55 2.59
N ILE A 13 -0.16 12.45 3.13
CA ILE A 13 -1.60 12.19 3.34
C ILE A 13 -2.31 11.90 2.01
N GLY A 14 -2.00 12.66 0.95
CA GLY A 14 -2.56 12.45 -0.38
C GLY A 14 -2.22 11.07 -0.94
N VAL A 15 -0.96 10.65 -0.84
CA VAL A 15 -0.51 9.32 -1.33
C VAL A 15 -1.12 8.19 -0.48
N CYS A 16 -1.20 8.34 0.85
CA CYS A 16 -1.87 7.37 1.72
C CYS A 16 -3.37 7.24 1.44
N GLY A 17 -4.06 8.35 1.17
CA GLY A 17 -5.47 8.31 0.78
C GLY A 17 -5.68 7.68 -0.59
N TYR A 18 -4.79 7.99 -1.55
CA TYR A 18 -4.83 7.42 -2.89
C TYR A 18 -4.59 5.90 -2.88
N SER A 19 -3.63 5.40 -2.10
CA SER A 19 -3.41 3.95 -1.99
C SER A 19 -4.63 3.21 -1.42
N GLY A 20 -5.33 3.79 -0.44
CA GLY A 20 -6.59 3.24 0.08
C GLY A 20 -7.71 3.18 -0.97
N MET A 21 -7.86 4.22 -1.78
CA MET A 21 -8.81 4.22 -2.90
C MET A 21 -8.43 3.21 -3.99
N LEU A 22 -7.13 3.05 -4.25
CA LEU A 22 -6.63 2.11 -5.27
C LEU A 22 -6.93 0.66 -4.88
N ILE A 23 -6.76 0.31 -3.60
CA ILE A 23 -7.14 -1.00 -3.05
C ILE A 23 -8.64 -1.24 -3.23
N TYR A 24 -9.47 -0.24 -2.91
CA TYR A 24 -10.93 -0.35 -3.07
C TYR A 24 -11.34 -0.55 -4.54
N ALA A 25 -10.72 0.19 -5.47
CA ALA A 25 -11.01 0.06 -6.89
C ALA A 25 -10.58 -1.30 -7.47
N TRP A 26 -9.44 -1.85 -7.02
CA TRP A 26 -8.94 -3.14 -7.48
C TRP A 26 -9.75 -4.33 -6.97
N TYR A 27 -10.18 -4.28 -5.71
CA TYR A 27 -10.91 -5.40 -5.07
C TYR A 27 -12.43 -5.19 -5.04
N HIS A 28 -12.98 -4.31 -5.89
CA HIS A 28 -14.40 -3.98 -5.89
C HIS A 28 -15.33 -5.19 -6.14
N ASP A 29 -14.90 -6.14 -6.97
CA ASP A 29 -15.71 -7.32 -7.34
C ASP A 29 -15.28 -8.62 -6.62
N CYS A 30 -14.07 -8.66 -6.05
CA CYS A 30 -13.50 -9.85 -5.40
C CYS A 30 -12.70 -9.42 -4.17
N ASP A 31 -13.35 -9.35 -3.01
CA ASP A 31 -12.70 -9.03 -1.74
C ASP A 31 -11.74 -10.15 -1.30
N PRO A 32 -10.41 -9.91 -1.23
CA PRO A 32 -9.44 -10.89 -0.73
C PRO A 32 -9.62 -11.16 0.77
N LEU A 33 -10.41 -10.32 1.43
CA LEU A 33 -10.85 -10.47 2.82
C LEU A 33 -11.90 -11.59 2.97
N THR A 34 -12.83 -11.72 2.01
CA THR A 34 -13.91 -12.71 2.04
C THR A 34 -13.40 -14.09 1.62
N THR A 35 -12.41 -14.16 0.72
CA THR A 35 -11.77 -15.39 0.27
C THR A 35 -10.65 -15.90 1.19
N LYS A 36 -10.41 -15.24 2.35
CA LYS A 36 -9.39 -15.61 3.36
C LYS A 36 -7.93 -15.55 2.88
N LEU A 37 -7.66 -14.89 1.75
CA LEU A 37 -6.30 -14.67 1.27
C LEU A 37 -5.55 -13.62 2.10
N ALA A 38 -6.27 -12.63 2.66
CA ALA A 38 -5.73 -11.69 3.64
C ALA A 38 -6.40 -11.88 5.01
N GLY A 39 -5.62 -12.23 6.04
CA GLY A 39 -6.12 -12.43 7.41
C GLY A 39 -6.42 -11.14 8.19
N ALA A 40 -5.86 -10.01 7.75
CA ALA A 40 -6.02 -8.70 8.38
C ALA A 40 -6.04 -7.59 7.33
N LYS A 41 -6.69 -6.46 7.65
CA LYS A 41 -6.81 -5.30 6.74
C LYS A 41 -5.44 -4.70 6.38
N ASP A 42 -4.47 -4.79 7.28
CA ASP A 42 -3.13 -4.21 7.10
C ASP A 42 -2.28 -4.96 6.06
N GLN A 43 -2.66 -6.20 5.74
CA GLN A 43 -1.94 -7.03 4.79
C GLN A 43 -2.47 -6.92 3.35
N LEU A 44 -3.56 -6.16 3.12
CA LEU A 44 -4.10 -5.96 1.77
C LEU A 44 -3.14 -5.21 0.85
N LEU A 45 -2.50 -4.16 1.36
CA LEU A 45 -1.56 -3.34 0.58
C LEU A 45 -0.35 -4.16 0.09
N PRO A 46 0.38 -4.90 0.95
CA PRO A 46 1.48 -5.73 0.47
C PRO A 46 1.00 -6.87 -0.43
N LEU A 47 -0.19 -7.45 -0.20
CA LEU A 47 -0.76 -8.48 -1.07
C LEU A 47 -1.02 -7.94 -2.49
N LEU A 48 -1.67 -6.78 -2.59
CA LEU A 48 -1.90 -6.08 -3.85
C LEU A 48 -0.58 -5.75 -4.58
N VAL A 49 0.43 -5.30 -3.84
CA VAL A 49 1.75 -5.04 -4.45
C VAL A 49 2.40 -6.32 -4.96
N MET A 50 2.28 -7.44 -4.25
CA MET A 50 2.79 -8.72 -4.76
C MET A 50 2.05 -9.19 -6.02
N ASP A 51 0.74 -8.94 -6.12
CA ASP A 51 -0.05 -9.28 -7.31
C ASP A 51 0.31 -8.39 -8.51
N ILE A 52 0.46 -7.07 -8.33
CA ILE A 52 0.72 -6.13 -9.43
C ILE A 52 2.20 -6.13 -9.85
N LEU A 53 3.13 -6.21 -8.89
CA LEU A 53 4.59 -6.19 -9.16
C LEU A 53 5.18 -7.60 -9.25
N GLY A 54 4.34 -8.64 -9.21
CA GLY A 54 4.77 -10.04 -9.28
C GLY A 54 5.55 -10.38 -10.56
N ASP A 55 5.25 -9.69 -11.67
CA ASP A 55 5.98 -9.83 -12.94
C ASP A 55 7.43 -9.31 -12.87
N TYR A 56 7.75 -8.46 -11.88
CA TYR A 56 9.09 -7.90 -11.71
C TYR A 56 9.75 -8.40 -10.40
N PRO A 57 10.61 -9.42 -10.48
CA PRO A 57 11.22 -10.01 -9.29
C PRO A 57 12.10 -8.98 -8.55
N GLY A 58 11.91 -8.88 -7.23
CA GLY A 58 12.68 -8.02 -6.32
C GLY A 58 12.00 -6.70 -5.94
N LEU A 59 11.13 -6.16 -6.80
CA LEU A 59 10.37 -4.94 -6.53
C LEU A 59 9.37 -5.07 -5.35
N PRO A 60 8.61 -6.17 -5.24
CA PRO A 60 7.72 -6.38 -4.09
C PRO A 60 8.48 -6.43 -2.76
N GLY A 61 9.68 -7.05 -2.75
CA GLY A 61 10.52 -7.15 -1.56
C GLY A 61 11.07 -5.79 -1.09
N LEU A 62 11.45 -4.93 -2.04
CA LEU A 62 11.87 -3.56 -1.73
C LEU A 62 10.74 -2.74 -1.08
N PHE A 63 9.52 -2.86 -1.60
CA PHE A 63 8.35 -2.18 -1.05
C PHE A 63 8.08 -2.62 0.40
N VAL A 64 8.05 -3.93 0.65
CA VAL A 64 7.82 -4.48 1.98
C VAL A 64 8.92 -4.01 2.96
N ALA A 65 10.20 -4.06 2.56
CA ALA A 65 11.30 -3.59 3.39
C ALA A 65 11.17 -2.10 3.77
N GLY A 66 10.73 -1.26 2.83
CA GLY A 66 10.50 0.17 3.08
C GLY A 66 9.38 0.43 4.08
N VAL A 67 8.25 -0.28 3.96
CA VAL A 67 7.10 -0.13 4.89
C VAL A 67 7.50 -0.54 6.30
N PHE A 68 8.20 -1.66 6.46
CA PHE A 68 8.67 -2.09 7.78
C PHE A 68 9.71 -1.13 8.37
N SER A 69 10.58 -0.54 7.54
CA SER A 69 11.53 0.49 7.99
C SER A 69 10.86 1.79 8.43
N ALA A 70 9.67 2.09 7.93
CA ALA A 70 8.90 3.27 8.36
C ALA A 70 8.06 3.01 9.62
N ALA A 71 7.78 1.73 9.93
CA ALA A 71 6.98 1.31 11.07
C ALA A 71 7.79 1.04 12.35
N LEU A 72 9.06 0.65 12.23
CA LEU A 72 10.03 0.49 13.33
C LEU A 72 10.71 1.81 13.69
#